data_AF-A0A419KKV5-F1
#
_entry.id   AF-A0A419KKV5-F1
#
_cell.length_a   1.000
_cell.length_b   1.000
_cell.length_c   1.000
_cell.angle_alpha   90.00
_cell.angle_beta   90.00
_cell.angle_gamma   90.00
#
_symmetry.space_group_name_H-M   'P 1'
#
loop_
_entity.id
_entity.type
_entity.pdbx_description
1 polymer ?
#
loop_
_entity_poly.entity_id
_entity_poly.type
_entity_poly.pdbx_seq_one_letter_code
_entity_poly.pdbx_strand_id
1 'polypeptide(L)'
;MSTVNYFAYGYEKDIPGDPNRESTYIFMFNPTKHDAEVTATIYYEDPELEPGEFTCQVPSEGRTLVLGWSKIGWDVVVKNVRFGVKLLSTEPIVAEMGIGSYWPEDDHKTRDMNSMVGAPALSKVWYHAYGYSSYPKTKNALKETFYAYILNPGKKDAEIDINLFYTPFVWGPNPEDRDVSKPRKSKHKVTVPGEHMKAILIDEMVNFHLKPGVPSWNDKSRDWSAIFVSSEPVCIEYECAAWRVGNPLMMGRTITMCQPSPLKLYQTL
;
A
#
# COMPACT_ATOMS: atom_id res chain seq x y z
N MET A 1 10.93 11.23 -14.38
CA MET A 1 10.08 10.27 -15.11
C MET A 1 10.87 8.99 -15.27
N SER A 2 10.23 7.84 -15.22
CA SER A 2 10.92 6.54 -15.11
C SER A 2 10.43 5.57 -16.17
N THR A 3 11.35 4.77 -16.73
CA THR A 3 11.03 3.61 -17.56
C THR A 3 10.63 2.40 -16.73
N VAL A 4 10.79 2.46 -15.40
CA VAL A 4 10.36 1.40 -14.49
C VAL A 4 9.54 1.99 -13.37
N ASN A 5 8.39 1.40 -13.08
CA ASN A 5 7.54 1.80 -11.96
C ASN A 5 7.06 0.56 -11.21
N TYR A 6 6.96 0.65 -9.89
CA TYR A 6 6.48 -0.43 -9.03
C TYR A 6 5.31 0.03 -8.18
N PHE A 7 4.36 -0.89 -7.97
CA PHE A 7 3.31 -0.77 -6.98
C PHE A 7 3.32 -2.02 -6.11
N ALA A 8 3.27 -1.86 -4.79
CA ALA A 8 3.29 -2.98 -3.85
C ALA A 8 1.91 -3.52 -3.52
N TYR A 9 0.85 -2.78 -3.84
CA TYR A 9 -0.53 -3.14 -3.61
C TYR A 9 -1.38 -3.10 -4.88
N GLY A 10 -2.47 -3.85 -4.85
CA GLY A 10 -3.47 -3.99 -5.89
C GLY A 10 -4.47 -5.06 -5.48
N TYR A 11 -5.76 -4.79 -5.68
CA TYR A 11 -6.83 -5.73 -5.37
C TYR A 11 -8.07 -5.40 -6.20
N GLU A 12 -8.68 -6.44 -6.78
CA GLU A 12 -9.98 -6.36 -7.45
C GLU A 12 -10.98 -7.17 -6.64
N LYS A 13 -11.81 -6.48 -5.84
CA LYS A 13 -12.80 -7.15 -4.99
C LYS A 13 -14.11 -7.33 -5.74
N ASP A 14 -14.39 -8.59 -6.04
CA ASP A 14 -15.58 -9.05 -6.76
C ASP A 14 -16.07 -10.37 -6.12
N ILE A 15 -16.49 -10.28 -4.86
CA ILE A 15 -17.00 -11.42 -4.09
C ILE A 15 -18.54 -11.40 -4.16
N PRO A 16 -19.19 -12.47 -4.65
CA PRO A 16 -20.65 -12.54 -4.67
C PRO A 16 -21.27 -12.34 -3.28
N GLY A 17 -22.15 -11.35 -3.16
CA GLY A 17 -22.87 -11.04 -1.92
C GLY A 17 -22.11 -10.17 -0.91
N ASP A 18 -20.84 -9.81 -1.16
CA ASP A 18 -20.13 -8.85 -0.31
C ASP A 18 -20.62 -7.43 -0.60
N PRO A 19 -20.93 -6.62 0.43
CA PRO A 19 -21.38 -5.25 0.22
C PRO A 19 -20.25 -4.32 -0.24
N ASN A 20 -18.98 -4.66 -0.04
CA ASN A 20 -17.88 -3.84 -0.50
C ASN A 20 -17.35 -4.37 -1.83
N ARG A 21 -17.19 -3.47 -2.80
CA ARG A 21 -16.43 -3.71 -4.02
C ARG A 21 -15.24 -2.77 -4.06
N GLU A 22 -14.19 -3.22 -4.72
CA GLU A 22 -12.95 -2.49 -4.86
C GLU A 22 -12.42 -2.72 -6.26
N SER A 23 -11.86 -1.67 -6.85
CA SER A 23 -11.13 -1.80 -8.10
C SER A 23 -9.88 -0.97 -8.08
N THR A 24 -8.81 -1.56 -8.60
CA THR A 24 -7.52 -0.94 -8.82
C THR A 24 -7.49 -0.36 -10.23
N TYR A 25 -7.03 0.88 -10.33
CA TYR A 25 -6.85 1.62 -11.56
C TYR A 25 -5.36 1.84 -11.76
N ILE A 26 -4.87 1.60 -12.97
CA ILE A 26 -3.47 1.93 -13.34
C ILE A 26 -3.52 2.93 -14.48
N PHE A 27 -3.27 4.19 -14.15
CA PHE A 27 -3.15 5.29 -15.09
C PHE A 27 -1.69 5.43 -15.51
N MET A 28 -1.45 5.50 -16.80
CA MET A 28 -0.13 5.79 -17.35
C MET A 28 -0.21 6.99 -18.27
N PHE A 29 0.69 7.94 -18.06
CA PHE A 29 0.85 9.12 -18.89
C PHE A 29 2.25 9.13 -19.49
N ASN A 30 2.31 9.26 -20.81
CA ASN A 30 3.54 9.35 -21.58
C ASN A 30 3.70 10.79 -22.09
N PRO A 31 4.56 11.61 -21.45
CA PRO A 31 4.81 12.99 -21.89
C PRO A 31 5.86 13.08 -23.01
N THR A 32 6.39 11.96 -23.49
CA THR A 32 7.41 11.96 -24.56
C THR A 32 6.78 12.11 -25.94
N LYS A 33 7.63 12.30 -26.95
CA LYS A 33 7.23 12.45 -28.36
C LYS A 33 7.10 11.10 -29.10
N HIS A 34 7.27 9.98 -28.41
CA HIS A 34 7.21 8.64 -28.98
C HIS A 34 6.20 7.80 -28.23
N ASP A 35 5.51 6.90 -28.91
CA ASP A 35 4.65 5.93 -28.25
C ASP A 35 5.49 5.02 -27.34
N ALA A 36 4.95 4.68 -26.18
CA ALA A 36 5.61 3.82 -25.22
C ALA A 36 4.98 2.44 -25.23
N GLU A 37 5.80 1.40 -25.39
CA GLU A 37 5.41 0.03 -25.13
C GLU A 37 5.70 -0.28 -23.66
N VAL A 38 4.68 -0.75 -22.94
CA VAL A 38 4.79 -1.09 -21.53
C VAL A 38 4.50 -2.57 -21.34
N THR A 39 5.45 -3.28 -20.73
CA THR A 39 5.25 -4.62 -20.19
C THR A 39 4.94 -4.51 -18.70
N ALA A 40 3.80 -5.05 -18.27
CA ALA A 40 3.42 -5.16 -16.88
C ALA A 40 3.60 -6.59 -16.40
N THR A 41 4.29 -6.78 -15.27
CA THR A 41 4.36 -8.05 -14.55
C THR A 41 3.56 -7.92 -13.24
N ILE A 42 2.63 -8.83 -13.02
CA ILE A 42 1.73 -8.91 -11.86
C ILE A 42 2.24 -10.00 -10.93
N TYR A 43 2.53 -9.66 -9.68
CA TYR A 43 3.04 -10.58 -8.67
C TYR A 43 1.96 -10.78 -7.61
N TYR A 44 1.66 -12.02 -7.22
CA TYR A 44 0.57 -12.30 -6.30
C TYR A 44 1.07 -12.57 -4.87
N GLU A 45 0.19 -12.37 -3.89
CA GLU A 45 0.43 -12.77 -2.50
C GLU A 45 0.29 -14.28 -2.31
N ASP A 46 -0.59 -14.92 -3.08
CA ASP A 46 -0.76 -16.37 -3.08
C ASP A 46 0.48 -17.04 -3.68
N PRO A 47 1.21 -17.87 -2.93
CA PRO A 47 2.43 -18.53 -3.42
C PRO A 47 2.15 -19.58 -4.50
N GLU A 48 0.91 -20.03 -4.67
CA GLU A 48 0.53 -20.97 -5.73
C GLU A 48 0.25 -20.27 -7.08
N LEU A 49 0.24 -18.93 -7.10
CA LEU A 49 0.05 -18.14 -8.31
C LEU A 49 1.38 -17.59 -8.82
N GLU A 50 1.74 -18.03 -10.02
CA GLU A 50 2.89 -17.50 -10.76
C GLU A 50 2.67 -16.06 -11.23
N PRO A 51 3.75 -15.27 -11.41
CA PRO A 51 3.63 -13.93 -11.99
C PRO A 51 2.99 -13.94 -13.38
N GLY A 52 2.01 -13.05 -13.58
CA GLY A 52 1.35 -12.84 -14.87
C GLY A 52 1.97 -11.68 -15.64
N GLU A 53 1.90 -11.70 -16.97
CA GLU A 53 2.36 -10.59 -17.81
C GLU A 53 1.33 -10.17 -18.85
N PHE A 54 1.30 -8.87 -19.14
CA PHE A 54 0.62 -8.32 -20.30
C PHE A 54 1.34 -7.08 -20.81
N THR A 55 1.04 -6.71 -22.06
CA THR A 55 1.60 -5.53 -22.71
C THR A 55 0.53 -4.54 -23.09
N CYS A 56 0.83 -3.25 -23.02
CA CYS A 56 -0.04 -2.19 -23.53
C CYS A 56 0.77 -1.04 -24.12
N GLN A 57 0.12 -0.21 -24.93
CA GLN A 57 0.71 1.01 -25.48
C GLN A 57 0.24 2.24 -24.71
N VAL A 58 1.13 3.21 -24.50
CA VAL A 58 0.80 4.54 -23.98
C VAL A 58 1.18 5.57 -25.06
N PRO A 59 0.19 6.22 -25.71
CA PRO A 59 0.45 7.08 -26.85
C PRO A 59 1.33 8.27 -26.47
N SER A 60 2.15 8.75 -27.40
CA SER A 60 2.97 9.94 -27.23
C SER A 60 2.11 11.14 -26.80
N GLU A 61 2.58 11.91 -25.83
CA GLU A 61 1.86 13.04 -25.23
C GLU A 61 0.42 12.69 -24.77
N GLY A 62 0.18 11.43 -24.43
CA GLY A 62 -1.13 10.88 -24.14
C GLY A 62 -1.14 9.92 -22.95
N ARG A 63 -2.31 9.35 -22.68
CA ARG A 63 -2.53 8.47 -21.52
C ARG A 63 -3.27 7.19 -21.85
N THR A 64 -3.03 6.16 -21.06
CA THR A 64 -3.73 4.87 -21.11
C THR A 64 -4.19 4.49 -19.70
N LEU A 65 -5.36 3.85 -19.63
CA LEU A 65 -5.87 3.18 -18.43
C LEU A 65 -5.87 1.69 -18.71
N VAL A 66 -5.24 0.90 -17.83
CA VAL A 66 -5.11 -0.55 -18.02
C VAL A 66 -6.00 -1.34 -17.07
N LEU A 67 -5.89 -1.09 -15.77
CA LEU A 67 -6.80 -1.67 -14.78
C LEU A 67 -7.90 -0.67 -14.45
N GLY A 68 -9.02 -1.19 -14.01
CA GLY A 68 -10.16 -0.41 -13.58
C GLY A 68 -11.38 -1.29 -13.54
N TRP A 69 -12.45 -0.75 -12.98
CA TRP A 69 -13.67 -1.50 -12.77
C TRP A 69 -14.10 -2.22 -14.06
N SER A 70 -14.45 -3.51 -13.96
CA SER A 70 -14.56 -4.52 -15.04
C SER A 70 -15.19 -4.11 -16.39
N LYS A 71 -15.88 -2.97 -16.47
CA LYS A 71 -16.43 -2.40 -17.71
C LYS A 71 -15.50 -1.39 -18.43
N ILE A 72 -14.42 -0.96 -17.79
CA ILE A 72 -13.53 0.12 -18.25
C ILE A 72 -12.08 -0.38 -18.37
N GLY A 73 -11.63 -1.18 -17.40
CA GLY A 73 -10.30 -1.79 -17.40
C GLY A 73 -10.25 -3.12 -18.14
N TRP A 74 -9.04 -3.66 -18.23
CA TRP A 74 -8.75 -4.96 -18.82
C TRP A 74 -8.83 -6.04 -17.74
N ASP A 75 -9.30 -7.23 -18.12
CA ASP A 75 -9.38 -8.40 -17.22
C ASP A 75 -8.05 -9.17 -17.24
N VAL A 76 -7.03 -8.61 -16.59
CA VAL A 76 -5.63 -9.11 -16.63
C VAL A 76 -5.07 -9.49 -15.27
N VAL A 77 -5.90 -9.46 -14.22
CA VAL A 77 -5.51 -9.84 -12.85
C VAL A 77 -6.47 -10.88 -12.29
N VAL A 78 -5.95 -11.76 -11.42
CA VAL A 78 -6.81 -12.67 -10.65
C VAL A 78 -7.59 -11.88 -9.61
N LYS A 79 -8.91 -11.89 -9.74
CA LYS A 79 -9.81 -11.21 -8.79
C LYS A 79 -9.78 -11.85 -7.41
N ASN A 80 -10.08 -11.05 -6.39
CA ASN A 80 -10.12 -11.47 -4.99
C ASN A 80 -8.78 -12.02 -4.46
N VAL A 81 -7.67 -11.65 -5.11
CA VAL A 81 -6.31 -11.95 -4.68
C VAL A 81 -5.51 -10.65 -4.71
N ARG A 82 -4.68 -10.41 -3.68
CA ARG A 82 -3.79 -9.25 -3.65
C ARG A 82 -2.64 -9.43 -4.62
N PHE A 83 -2.27 -8.33 -5.26
CA PHE A 83 -1.16 -8.31 -6.20
C PHE A 83 -0.32 -7.04 -6.05
N GLY A 84 0.93 -7.11 -6.49
CA GLY A 84 1.78 -5.97 -6.80
C GLY A 84 2.12 -5.94 -8.28
N VAL A 85 2.64 -4.82 -8.76
CA VAL A 85 2.89 -4.58 -10.19
C VAL A 85 4.28 -4.03 -10.42
N LYS A 86 4.95 -4.54 -11.44
CA LYS A 86 6.11 -3.90 -12.07
C LYS A 86 5.72 -3.49 -13.48
N LEU A 87 5.98 -2.23 -13.82
CA LEU A 87 5.84 -1.70 -15.17
C LEU A 87 7.23 -1.45 -15.73
N LEU A 88 7.52 -1.99 -16.92
CA LEU A 88 8.71 -1.72 -17.70
C LEU A 88 8.29 -1.08 -19.03
N SER A 89 8.71 0.15 -19.27
CA SER A 89 8.34 0.99 -20.41
C SER A 89 9.54 1.29 -21.30
N THR A 90 9.34 1.36 -22.61
CA THR A 90 10.38 1.80 -23.57
C THR A 90 10.70 3.28 -23.43
N GLU A 91 9.73 4.09 -23.01
CA GLU A 91 9.88 5.54 -22.77
C GLU A 91 9.65 5.89 -21.29
N PRO A 92 10.23 6.99 -20.77
CA PRO A 92 9.91 7.48 -19.43
C PRO A 92 8.43 7.88 -19.32
N ILE A 93 7.69 7.20 -18.44
CA ILE A 93 6.28 7.49 -18.17
C ILE A 93 6.07 7.97 -16.73
N VAL A 94 4.89 8.52 -16.48
CA VAL A 94 4.31 8.66 -15.14
C VAL A 94 3.28 7.56 -14.97
N ALA A 95 3.40 6.76 -13.92
CA ALA A 95 2.42 5.75 -13.56
C ALA A 95 1.79 6.13 -12.22
N GLU A 96 0.46 6.12 -12.17
CA GLU A 96 -0.32 6.36 -10.97
C GLU A 96 -1.30 5.20 -10.77
N MET A 97 -1.36 4.69 -9.55
CA MET A 97 -2.38 3.74 -9.15
C MET A 97 -3.49 4.47 -8.42
N GLY A 98 -4.73 4.20 -8.80
CA GLY A 98 -5.92 4.62 -8.07
C GLY A 98 -6.64 3.42 -7.47
N ILE A 99 -7.21 3.54 -6.29
CA ILE A 99 -8.01 2.46 -5.69
C ILE A 99 -9.38 3.00 -5.35
N GLY A 100 -10.38 2.53 -6.08
CA GLY A 100 -11.76 2.93 -5.91
C GLY A 100 -12.51 1.96 -5.00
N SER A 101 -13.22 2.51 -4.01
CA SER A 101 -14.19 1.77 -3.20
C SER A 101 -15.62 2.07 -3.62
N TYR A 102 -16.45 1.04 -3.65
CA TYR A 102 -17.87 1.11 -4.02
C TYR A 102 -18.73 0.34 -3.03
N TRP A 103 -19.95 0.82 -2.83
CA TRP A 103 -21.04 0.12 -2.16
C TRP A 103 -22.04 -0.42 -3.18
N PRO A 104 -22.92 -1.37 -2.79
CA PRO A 104 -23.76 -2.10 -3.74
C PRO A 104 -24.75 -1.21 -4.47
N GLU A 105 -25.18 -0.12 -3.84
CA GLU A 105 -26.07 0.89 -4.43
C GLU A 105 -25.36 1.87 -5.38
N ASP A 106 -24.03 1.85 -5.46
CA ASP A 106 -23.30 2.79 -6.28
C ASP A 106 -23.30 2.36 -7.75
N ASP A 107 -24.02 3.13 -8.58
CA ASP A 107 -24.01 3.01 -10.03
C ASP A 107 -22.71 3.59 -10.63
N HIS A 108 -21.60 2.93 -10.33
CA HIS A 108 -20.27 3.18 -10.93
C HIS A 108 -19.62 4.49 -10.49
N LYS A 109 -20.13 5.09 -9.41
CA LYS A 109 -19.54 6.25 -8.75
C LYS A 109 -18.66 5.79 -7.60
N THR A 110 -17.37 6.05 -7.71
CA THR A 110 -16.42 5.79 -6.64
C THR A 110 -16.75 6.65 -5.43
N ARG A 111 -16.97 6.05 -4.25
CA ARG A 111 -17.22 6.80 -3.01
C ARG A 111 -15.96 7.38 -2.41
N ASP A 112 -14.91 6.60 -2.47
CA ASP A 112 -13.59 6.98 -2.03
C ASP A 112 -12.56 6.48 -3.04
N MET A 113 -11.67 7.36 -3.45
CA MET A 113 -10.57 7.02 -4.34
C MET A 113 -9.30 7.61 -3.77
N ASN A 114 -8.33 6.74 -3.55
CA ASN A 114 -6.97 7.15 -3.21
C ASN A 114 -6.06 6.88 -4.39
N SER A 115 -5.07 7.74 -4.58
CA SER A 115 -4.05 7.49 -5.58
C SER A 115 -2.63 7.64 -5.05
N MET A 116 -1.71 6.99 -5.75
CA MET A 116 -0.29 7.07 -5.48
C MET A 116 0.52 6.93 -6.77
N VAL A 117 1.64 7.64 -6.83
CA VAL A 117 2.60 7.51 -7.92
C VAL A 117 3.48 6.29 -7.68
N GLY A 118 3.75 5.53 -8.75
CA GLY A 118 4.57 4.34 -8.67
C GLY A 118 6.01 4.64 -8.27
N ALA A 119 6.62 3.70 -7.54
CA ALA A 119 8.02 3.81 -7.15
C ALA A 119 8.92 3.67 -8.39
N PRO A 120 9.85 4.59 -8.67
CA PRO A 120 10.71 4.47 -9.85
C PRO A 120 11.86 3.47 -9.65
N ALA A 121 12.06 2.98 -8.43
CA ALA A 121 13.14 2.07 -8.06
C ALA A 121 12.79 1.27 -6.81
N LEU A 122 13.45 0.13 -6.65
CA LEU A 122 13.44 -0.67 -5.43
C LEU A 122 14.52 -0.18 -4.46
N SER A 123 14.35 -0.47 -3.17
CA SER A 123 15.40 -0.20 -2.16
C SER A 123 15.45 -1.30 -1.11
N LYS A 124 16.62 -1.43 -0.48
CA LYS A 124 16.83 -2.27 0.70
C LYS A 124 16.42 -1.59 1.99
N VAL A 125 16.21 -0.27 1.99
CA VAL A 125 15.82 0.47 3.19
C VAL A 125 14.69 1.42 2.85
N TRP A 126 13.59 1.35 3.60
CA TRP A 126 12.43 2.22 3.43
C TRP A 126 12.03 2.85 4.76
N TYR A 127 11.56 4.09 4.71
CA TYR A 127 11.10 4.86 5.86
C TYR A 127 9.63 5.19 5.73
N HIS A 128 8.90 5.10 6.83
CA HIS A 128 7.53 5.56 6.96
C HIS A 128 7.42 6.44 8.20
N ALA A 129 7.01 7.70 8.00
CA ALA A 129 7.07 8.71 9.05
C ALA A 129 5.86 8.68 10.00
N TYR A 130 4.70 8.24 9.54
CA TYR A 130 3.45 8.38 10.28
C TYR A 130 2.50 7.22 10.10
N GLY A 131 2.21 6.51 11.18
CA GLY A 131 1.03 5.67 11.30
C GLY A 131 0.43 5.78 12.70
N TYR A 132 -0.85 5.41 12.81
CA TYR A 132 -1.62 5.54 14.05
C TYR A 132 -2.53 4.33 14.24
N SER A 133 -2.19 3.42 15.14
CA SER A 133 -3.10 2.30 15.42
C SER A 133 -4.17 2.76 16.40
N SER A 134 -5.43 2.85 15.95
CA SER A 134 -6.54 3.36 16.75
C SER A 134 -7.31 2.25 17.46
N TYR A 135 -7.59 2.45 18.75
CA TYR A 135 -8.41 1.56 19.57
C TYR A 135 -9.69 2.27 19.97
N PRO A 136 -10.70 2.31 19.08
CA PRO A 136 -11.97 2.94 19.39
C PRO A 136 -12.57 2.35 20.67
N LYS A 137 -13.16 3.16 21.55
CA LYS A 137 -13.78 2.67 22.80
C LYS A 137 -15.28 2.41 22.68
N THR A 138 -15.86 2.71 21.52
CA THR A 138 -17.31 2.62 21.29
C THR A 138 -17.59 1.94 19.97
N LYS A 139 -18.76 1.29 19.89
CA LYS A 139 -19.26 0.61 18.68
C LYS A 139 -19.53 1.52 17.47
N ASN A 140 -19.41 2.84 17.62
CA ASN A 140 -19.67 3.79 16.53
C ASN A 140 -18.41 4.56 16.11
N ALA A 141 -17.28 4.35 16.79
CA ALA A 141 -16.04 5.01 16.45
C ALA A 141 -15.38 4.36 15.22
N LEU A 142 -14.51 5.12 14.57
CA LEU A 142 -13.69 4.62 13.48
C LEU A 142 -12.50 3.82 14.07
N LYS A 143 -12.25 2.66 13.48
CA LYS A 143 -11.02 1.90 13.65
C LYS A 143 -10.18 2.13 12.40
N GLU A 144 -8.99 2.65 12.57
CA GLU A 144 -8.00 2.80 11.53
C GLU A 144 -7.07 1.60 11.61
N THR A 145 -6.83 0.95 10.48
CA THR A 145 -6.08 -0.29 10.39
C THR A 145 -4.98 -0.11 9.36
N PHE A 146 -3.74 -0.35 9.78
CA PHE A 146 -2.58 -0.08 8.95
C PHE A 146 -1.99 -1.35 8.37
N TYR A 147 -1.79 -1.34 7.05
CA TYR A 147 -1.13 -2.40 6.31
C TYR A 147 0.19 -1.88 5.72
N ALA A 148 1.23 -2.71 5.77
CA ALA A 148 2.40 -2.56 4.93
C ALA A 148 2.31 -3.59 3.79
N TYR A 149 2.34 -3.11 2.55
CA TYR A 149 2.43 -3.94 1.37
C TYR A 149 3.87 -3.95 0.87
N ILE A 150 4.39 -5.14 0.62
CA ILE A 150 5.78 -5.33 0.22
C ILE A 150 5.82 -6.14 -1.06
N LEU A 151 6.37 -5.57 -2.13
CA LEU A 151 6.62 -6.28 -3.39
C LEU A 151 8.09 -6.66 -3.50
N ASN A 152 8.35 -7.95 -3.72
CA ASN A 152 9.65 -8.49 -4.06
C ASN A 152 9.63 -9.04 -5.50
N PRO A 153 10.02 -8.23 -6.50
CA PRO A 153 10.06 -8.69 -7.89
C PRO A 153 11.36 -9.43 -8.22
N GLY A 154 12.24 -9.65 -7.23
CA GLY A 154 13.49 -10.40 -7.39
C GLY A 154 13.26 -11.88 -7.15
N LYS A 155 14.14 -12.72 -7.70
CA LYS A 155 14.03 -14.19 -7.62
C LYS A 155 14.40 -14.80 -6.26
N LYS A 156 14.92 -14.00 -5.34
CA LYS A 156 15.38 -14.45 -4.02
C LYS A 156 14.42 -13.95 -2.96
N ASP A 157 14.20 -14.76 -1.94
CA ASP A 157 13.44 -14.36 -0.78
C ASP A 157 14.06 -13.13 -0.10
N ALA A 158 13.20 -12.17 0.23
CA ALA A 158 13.57 -10.96 0.95
C ALA A 158 13.27 -11.14 2.45
N GLU A 159 14.32 -11.10 3.25
CA GLU A 159 14.25 -11.07 4.71
C GLU A 159 14.21 -9.61 5.18
N ILE A 160 13.11 -9.21 5.82
CA ILE A 160 12.86 -7.81 6.18
C ILE A 160 12.76 -7.66 7.69
N ASP A 161 13.68 -6.86 8.24
CA ASP A 161 13.63 -6.34 9.59
C ASP A 161 12.75 -5.08 9.62
N ILE A 162 11.62 -5.15 10.34
CA ILE A 162 10.72 -4.01 10.57
C ILE A 162 11.00 -3.44 11.96
N ASN A 163 11.44 -2.19 12.01
CA ASN A 163 11.72 -1.49 13.25
C ASN A 163 10.64 -0.41 13.44
N LEU A 164 9.77 -0.61 14.43
CA LEU A 164 8.74 0.36 14.79
C LEU A 164 9.27 1.26 15.90
N PHE A 165 9.01 2.55 15.76
CA PHE A 165 9.39 3.60 16.69
C PHE A 165 8.12 4.23 17.23
N TYR A 166 7.91 4.12 18.54
CA TYR A 166 6.78 4.73 19.24
C TYR A 166 7.29 5.98 19.92
N THR A 167 6.91 7.12 19.40
CA THR A 167 7.31 8.41 19.95
C THR A 167 6.23 8.95 20.87
N PRO A 168 6.59 9.59 22.02
CA PRO A 168 5.70 10.53 22.68
C PRO A 168 5.15 11.53 21.65
N PHE A 169 3.84 11.54 21.49
CA PHE A 169 3.16 12.37 20.50
C PHE A 169 2.83 13.74 21.10
N VAL A 170 3.19 14.80 20.39
CA VAL A 170 2.91 16.19 20.76
C VAL A 170 1.83 16.70 19.81
N TRP A 171 0.56 16.64 20.22
CA TRP A 171 -0.52 17.30 19.48
C TRP A 171 -0.78 18.70 20.03
N GLY A 172 -1.06 19.62 19.11
CA GLY A 172 -1.56 20.94 19.45
C GLY A 172 -0.59 21.85 20.22
N PRO A 173 -1.01 23.11 20.47
CA PRO A 173 -0.21 24.07 21.22
C PRO A 173 -0.18 23.75 22.73
N ASN A 174 -1.14 22.97 23.20
CA ASN A 174 -1.44 22.75 24.60
C ASN A 174 -0.52 21.68 25.23
N PRO A 175 0.19 21.98 26.33
CA PRO A 175 1.07 21.03 27.00
C PRO A 175 0.37 19.76 27.52
N GLU A 176 -0.92 19.85 27.85
CA GLU A 176 -1.74 18.74 28.36
C GLU A 176 -2.07 17.67 27.31
N ASP A 177 -1.99 18.02 26.02
CA ASP A 177 -2.22 17.10 24.89
C ASP A 177 -0.95 16.32 24.50
N ARG A 178 0.16 16.54 25.21
CA ARG A 178 1.44 15.88 24.95
C ARG A 178 1.52 14.56 25.68
N ASP A 179 1.76 13.47 24.94
CA ASP A 179 2.30 12.27 25.56
C ASP A 179 3.76 12.54 25.95
N VAL A 180 4.08 12.42 27.24
CA VAL A 180 5.44 12.59 27.79
C VAL A 180 6.11 11.24 28.07
N SER A 181 5.55 10.15 27.54
CA SER A 181 6.13 8.81 27.69
C SER A 181 7.52 8.71 27.06
N LYS A 182 8.37 7.82 27.60
CA LYS A 182 9.69 7.57 27.00
C LYS A 182 9.52 6.92 25.62
N PRO A 183 10.32 7.32 24.60
CA PRO A 183 10.33 6.65 23.32
C PRO A 183 10.51 5.14 23.47
N ARG A 184 9.77 4.35 22.70
CA ARG A 184 9.88 2.88 22.67
C ARG A 184 10.16 2.42 21.25
N LYS A 185 10.66 1.21 21.12
CA LYS A 185 10.83 0.55 19.83
C LYS A 185 10.47 -0.92 19.91
N SER A 186 9.99 -1.48 18.82
CA SER A 186 9.84 -2.93 18.63
C SER A 186 10.50 -3.34 17.33
N LYS A 187 10.90 -4.61 17.24
CA LYS A 187 11.53 -5.19 16.06
C LYS A 187 10.79 -6.46 15.67
N HIS A 188 10.45 -6.56 14.39
CA HIS A 188 9.75 -7.69 13.79
C HIS A 188 10.52 -8.17 12.57
N LYS A 189 10.27 -9.41 12.18
CA LYS A 189 10.84 -10.02 10.98
C LYS A 189 9.75 -10.61 10.12
N VAL A 190 9.88 -10.41 8.82
CA VAL A 190 9.00 -10.99 7.81
C VAL A 190 9.83 -11.45 6.63
N THR A 191 9.43 -12.57 6.03
CA THR A 191 9.96 -13.03 4.74
C THR A 191 8.92 -12.75 3.66
N VAL A 192 9.37 -12.22 2.53
CA VAL A 192 8.59 -12.09 1.29
C VAL A 192 9.27 -12.95 0.22
N PRO A 193 8.61 -14.02 -0.26
CA PRO A 193 9.19 -14.89 -1.29
C PRO A 193 9.62 -14.11 -2.54
N GLY A 194 10.59 -14.66 -3.26
CA GLY A 194 10.98 -14.12 -4.56
C GLY A 194 9.82 -14.15 -5.55
N GLU A 195 9.65 -13.11 -6.36
CA GLU A 195 8.58 -12.98 -7.35
C GLU A 195 7.16 -12.99 -6.73
N HIS A 196 7.03 -12.46 -5.52
CA HIS A 196 5.75 -12.32 -4.82
C HIS A 196 5.59 -10.97 -4.12
N MET A 197 4.36 -10.69 -3.71
CA MET A 197 4.06 -9.61 -2.79
C MET A 197 3.59 -10.16 -1.43
N LYS A 198 3.61 -9.34 -0.37
CA LYS A 198 3.02 -9.69 0.93
C LYS A 198 2.37 -8.50 1.60
N ALA A 199 1.17 -8.69 2.13
CA ALA A 199 0.50 -7.74 2.99
C ALA A 199 0.78 -8.08 4.46
N ILE A 200 1.03 -7.06 5.26
CA ILE A 200 1.32 -7.22 6.68
C ILE A 200 0.42 -6.28 7.46
N LEU A 201 -0.33 -6.83 8.41
CA LEU A 201 -1.11 -6.04 9.34
C LEU A 201 -0.21 -5.49 10.44
N ILE A 202 0.08 -4.19 10.38
CA ILE A 202 1.01 -3.53 11.29
C ILE A 202 0.42 -3.38 12.69
N ASP A 203 -0.90 -3.27 12.80
CA ASP A 203 -1.59 -3.23 14.10
C ASP A 203 -1.25 -4.45 14.97
N GLU A 204 -1.11 -5.65 14.38
CA GLU A 204 -0.72 -6.85 15.14
C GLU A 204 0.70 -6.74 15.70
N MET A 205 1.61 -6.08 14.96
CA MET A 205 2.99 -5.83 15.39
C MET A 205 3.08 -4.76 16.46
N VAL A 206 2.21 -3.75 16.41
CA VAL A 206 2.08 -2.71 17.45
C VAL A 206 1.56 -3.31 18.77
N ASN A 207 0.77 -4.38 18.69
CA ASN A 207 0.06 -4.99 19.83
C ASN A 207 0.85 -6.03 20.63
N PHE A 208 2.11 -6.32 20.30
CA PHE A 208 2.88 -7.41 20.93
C PHE A 208 3.14 -7.23 22.45
N HIS A 209 2.76 -6.09 23.04
CA HIS A 209 2.83 -5.87 24.49
C HIS A 209 1.54 -6.26 25.24
N LEU A 210 0.49 -6.69 24.55
CA LEU A 210 -0.74 -7.19 25.16
C LEU A 210 -0.61 -8.69 25.43
N LYS A 211 -0.70 -9.08 26.70
CA LYS A 211 -0.77 -10.50 27.07
C LYS A 211 -2.02 -11.14 26.44
N PRO A 212 -1.96 -12.41 25.98
CA PRO A 212 -3.14 -13.14 25.53
C PRO A 212 -4.27 -13.06 26.57
N GLY A 213 -5.48 -12.70 26.13
CA GLY A 213 -6.67 -12.60 27.01
C GLY A 213 -6.87 -11.25 27.70
N VAL A 214 -6.00 -10.26 27.48
CA VAL A 214 -6.27 -8.87 27.90
C VAL A 214 -7.08 -8.19 26.79
N PRO A 215 -8.29 -7.67 27.08
CA PRO A 215 -9.07 -6.96 26.07
C PRO A 215 -8.28 -5.77 25.52
N SER A 216 -8.17 -5.67 24.19
CA SER A 216 -7.44 -4.63 23.45
C SER A 216 -7.93 -3.20 23.69
N TRP A 217 -8.98 -3.02 24.49
CA TRP A 217 -9.62 -1.73 24.78
C TRP A 217 -8.89 -0.91 25.85
N ASN A 218 -7.82 -1.44 26.45
CA ASN A 218 -7.12 -0.81 27.58
C ASN A 218 -5.72 -0.26 27.29
N ASP A 219 -5.14 -0.48 26.10
CA ASP A 219 -3.92 0.21 25.71
C ASP A 219 -4.20 1.24 24.62
N LYS A 220 -3.83 2.48 24.93
CA LYS A 220 -4.10 3.71 24.18
C LYS A 220 -3.72 3.53 22.71
N SER A 221 -4.51 4.13 21.80
CA SER A 221 -4.07 4.37 20.42
C SER A 221 -2.66 4.95 20.41
N ARG A 222 -1.85 4.55 19.43
CA ARG A 222 -0.43 4.93 19.39
C ARG A 222 -0.01 5.36 18.01
N ASP A 223 0.66 6.50 17.98
CA ASP A 223 1.45 6.90 16.84
C ASP A 223 2.74 6.10 16.78
N TRP A 224 3.14 5.79 15.56
CA TRP A 224 4.37 5.08 15.28
C TRP A 224 4.96 5.51 13.94
N SER A 225 6.26 5.31 13.81
CA SER A 225 7.00 5.41 12.56
C SER A 225 7.73 4.09 12.32
N ALA A 226 8.11 3.80 11.09
CA ALA A 226 8.74 2.53 10.74
C ALA A 226 10.00 2.70 9.87
N ILE A 227 10.98 1.84 10.12
CA ILE A 227 12.12 1.60 9.21
C ILE A 227 12.10 0.13 8.81
N PHE A 228 12.09 -0.11 7.52
CA PHE A 228 12.20 -1.44 6.91
C PHE A 228 13.62 -1.63 6.40
N VAL A 229 14.27 -2.72 6.77
CA VAL A 229 15.59 -3.10 6.27
C VAL A 229 15.51 -4.49 5.68
N SER A 230 15.70 -4.59 4.37
CA SER A 230 15.55 -5.81 3.58
C SER A 230 16.90 -6.36 3.11
N SER A 231 17.03 -7.69 3.06
CA SER A 231 18.17 -8.36 2.42
C SER A 231 18.25 -8.11 0.92
N GLU A 232 17.10 -7.98 0.24
CA GLU A 232 16.96 -7.77 -1.20
C GLU A 232 16.23 -6.43 -1.49
N PRO A 233 16.44 -5.79 -2.66
CA PRO A 233 15.69 -4.59 -3.02
C PRO A 233 14.20 -4.91 -3.22
N VAL A 234 13.34 -4.21 -2.48
CA VAL A 234 11.87 -4.36 -2.51
C VAL A 234 11.18 -3.01 -2.73
N CYS A 235 9.90 -3.02 -3.03
CA CYS A 235 9.02 -1.85 -2.97
C CYS A 235 8.11 -1.97 -1.74
N ILE A 236 7.89 -0.87 -1.02
CA ILE A 236 7.03 -0.86 0.17
C ILE A 236 6.04 0.30 0.11
N GLU A 237 4.77 -0.03 0.31
CA GLU A 237 3.65 0.89 0.39
C GLU A 237 2.92 0.71 1.72
N TYR A 238 2.28 1.76 2.18
CA TYR A 238 1.46 1.77 3.38
C TYR A 238 0.05 2.17 3.08
N GLU A 239 -0.88 1.52 3.75
CA GLU A 239 -2.29 1.84 3.68
C GLU A 239 -2.87 1.98 5.08
N CYS A 240 -3.69 3.01 5.26
CA CYS A 240 -4.65 3.11 6.35
C CYS A 240 -6.05 2.82 5.78
N ALA A 241 -6.74 1.82 6.32
CA ALA A 241 -8.17 1.61 6.10
C ALA A 241 -8.95 2.01 7.34
N ALA A 242 -9.94 2.88 7.16
CA ALA A 242 -10.86 3.29 8.22
C ALA A 242 -12.17 2.51 8.12
N TRP A 243 -12.54 1.86 9.23
CA TRP A 243 -13.75 1.05 9.36
C TRP A 243 -14.60 1.57 10.50
N ARG A 244 -15.92 1.44 10.43
CA ARG A 244 -16.76 1.67 11.61
C ARG A 244 -16.82 0.39 12.45
N VAL A 245 -16.55 0.48 13.75
CA VAL A 245 -16.61 -0.70 14.63
C VAL A 245 -17.98 -1.40 14.52
N GLY A 246 -17.98 -2.72 14.39
CA GLY A 246 -19.23 -3.50 14.27
C GLY A 246 -20.00 -3.30 12.96
N ASN A 247 -19.43 -2.57 12.00
CA ASN A 247 -19.95 -2.44 10.64
C ASN A 247 -18.85 -2.85 9.65
N PRO A 248 -19.09 -3.84 8.78
CA PRO A 248 -18.09 -4.29 7.81
C PRO A 248 -17.85 -3.29 6.65
N LEU A 249 -18.56 -2.17 6.60
CA LEU A 249 -18.37 -1.15 5.57
C LEU A 249 -17.10 -0.34 5.84
N MET A 250 -16.20 -0.35 4.85
CA MET A 250 -15.06 0.57 4.81
C MET A 250 -15.59 1.99 4.61
N MET A 251 -15.11 2.92 5.43
CA MET A 251 -15.55 4.32 5.43
C MET A 251 -14.58 5.25 4.70
N GLY A 252 -13.32 4.83 4.55
CA GLY A 252 -12.30 5.56 3.81
C GLY A 252 -10.99 4.80 3.85
N ARG A 253 -10.10 5.16 2.94
CA ARG A 253 -8.75 4.62 2.83
C ARG A 253 -7.77 5.77 2.60
N THR A 254 -6.50 5.53 2.89
CA THR A 254 -5.38 6.34 2.40
C THR A 254 -4.25 5.39 2.08
N ILE A 255 -3.59 5.56 0.93
CA ILE A 255 -2.39 4.80 0.59
C ILE A 255 -1.23 5.76 0.36
N THR A 256 -0.02 5.37 0.73
CA THR A 256 1.18 6.19 0.62
C THR A 256 2.39 5.32 0.37
N MET A 257 3.23 5.75 -0.57
CA MET A 257 4.50 5.09 -0.82
C MET A 257 5.48 5.38 0.32
N CYS A 258 6.19 4.38 0.83
CA CYS A 258 7.29 4.64 1.75
C CYS A 258 8.42 5.42 1.05
N GLN A 259 9.33 6.00 1.82
CA GLN A 259 10.47 6.70 1.23
C GLN A 259 11.69 5.78 1.14
N PRO A 260 12.23 5.49 -0.05
CA PRO A 260 13.39 4.61 -0.20
C PRO A 260 14.69 5.34 0.18
N SER A 261 15.66 4.60 0.70
CA SER A 261 17.04 5.05 0.91
C SER A 261 17.95 4.72 -0.29
N PRO A 262 18.98 5.53 -0.57
CA PRO A 262 19.16 6.88 -0.03
C PRO A 262 18.04 7.79 -0.51
N LEU A 263 17.70 8.78 0.30
CA LEU A 263 16.98 9.95 -0.20
C LEU A 263 17.91 10.58 -1.24
N LYS A 264 17.73 10.24 -2.51
CA LYS A 264 18.33 11.02 -3.58
C LYS A 264 17.67 12.39 -3.49
N LEU A 265 18.30 13.31 -2.76
CA LEU A 265 18.09 14.73 -2.97
C LEU A 265 18.25 14.90 -4.47
N TYR A 266 17.18 15.28 -5.16
CA TYR A 266 17.27 15.74 -6.55
C TYR A 266 18.18 16.98 -6.51
N GLN A 267 19.49 16.76 -6.57
CA GLN A 267 20.44 17.80 -6.86
C GLN A 267 20.21 18.11 -8.34
N THR A 268 19.92 19.38 -8.61
CA THR A 268 19.72 20.01 -9.93
C THR A 268 18.45 19.64 -10.70
N LEU A 269 17.43 20.48 -10.56
CA LEU A 269 16.74 21.09 -11.70
C LEU A 269 17.45 22.42 -12.01
#